data_AF-A0A653BTV6-F1
#
_entry.id   AF-A0A653BTV6-F1
#
_cell.length_a   1.000
_cell.length_b   1.000
_cell.length_c   1.000
_cell.angle_alpha   90.00
_cell.angle_beta   90.00
_cell.angle_gamma   90.00
#
_symmetry.space_group_name_H-M   'P 1'
#
loop_
_entity.id
_entity.type
_entity.pdbx_description
1 polymer ?
#
loop_
_entity_poly.entity_id
_entity_poly.type
_entity_poly.pdbx_seq_one_letter_code
_entity_poly.pdbx_strand_id
1 'polypeptide(L)'
;MISEQGISVIVMLSELGEGKCTRYWPEEDEANYDHIHVRYINAETCPYYTRREFIIKSRDGEDQKVVHLQYHGWPTVDGEVPEVTRGLIELVDYSQAMLVRNSCTPSMVVHCNLGSDRSSMFVGLSILVQQLKTERRVDVFTVTRKLRSQRQALVNSFAQYEFLHRAIVNYAELHELSDSS
;
A
#
# COMPACT_ATOMS: atom_id res chain seq x y z
N MET A 1 10.24 -4.70 -13.76
CA MET A 1 10.15 -4.07 -12.42
C MET A 1 9.80 -5.05 -11.30
N ILE A 2 8.58 -5.62 -11.25
CA ILE A 2 8.13 -6.44 -10.09
C ILE A 2 9.05 -7.64 -9.85
N SER A 3 9.39 -8.39 -10.90
CA SER A 3 10.33 -9.52 -10.80
C SER A 3 11.77 -9.05 -10.53
N GLU A 4 12.30 -8.12 -11.33
CA GLU A 4 13.69 -7.64 -11.21
C GLU A 4 14.03 -7.02 -9.85
N GLN A 5 13.07 -6.37 -9.19
CA GLN A 5 13.24 -5.73 -7.88
C GLN A 5 12.76 -6.63 -6.72
N GLY A 6 12.39 -7.89 -7.01
CA GLY A 6 11.92 -8.85 -6.01
C GLY A 6 10.67 -8.43 -5.24
N ILE A 7 9.79 -7.64 -5.86
CA ILE A 7 8.62 -7.04 -5.19
C ILE A 7 7.62 -8.12 -4.77
N SER A 8 7.48 -8.34 -3.46
CA SER A 8 6.57 -9.35 -2.92
C SER A 8 5.18 -8.81 -2.60
N VAL A 9 5.03 -7.48 -2.48
CA VAL A 9 3.75 -6.82 -2.14
C VAL A 9 3.48 -5.65 -3.09
N ILE A 10 2.28 -5.61 -3.67
CA ILE A 10 1.77 -4.50 -4.46
C ILE A 10 0.57 -3.89 -3.74
N VAL A 11 0.57 -2.57 -3.54
CA VAL A 11 -0.54 -1.81 -2.97
C VAL A 11 -1.09 -0.87 -4.03
N MET A 12 -2.32 -1.12 -4.44
CA MET A 12 -3.07 -0.36 -5.42
C MET A 12 -4.14 0.49 -4.71
N LEU A 13 -4.05 1.81 -4.86
CA LEU A 13 -4.94 2.78 -4.21
C LEU A 13 -5.85 3.50 -5.22
N SER A 14 -6.12 2.85 -6.34
CA SER A 14 -6.94 3.39 -7.43
C SER A 14 -7.99 2.36 -7.87
N GLU A 15 -9.05 2.87 -8.46
CA GLU A 15 -10.03 2.05 -9.17
C GLU A 15 -9.54 1.72 -10.59
N LEU A 16 -10.16 0.70 -11.17
CA LEU A 16 -10.02 0.38 -12.58
C LEU A 16 -10.98 1.25 -13.41
N GLY A 17 -10.57 1.64 -14.61
CA GLY A 17 -11.45 2.33 -15.54
C GLY A 17 -10.72 3.23 -16.54
N GLU A 18 -11.47 3.74 -17.50
CA GLU A 18 -10.98 4.71 -18.48
C GLU A 18 -10.54 6.00 -17.76
N GLY A 19 -9.32 6.47 -18.07
CA GLY A 19 -8.70 7.60 -17.36
C GLY A 19 -8.20 7.29 -15.93
N LYS A 20 -8.35 6.05 -15.45
CA LYS A 20 -7.80 5.56 -14.18
C LYS A 20 -6.71 4.51 -14.45
N CYS A 21 -6.55 3.54 -13.54
CA CYS A 21 -5.59 2.47 -13.72
C CYS A 21 -6.14 1.38 -14.65
N THR A 22 -5.35 0.97 -15.64
CA THR A 22 -5.66 -0.22 -16.44
C THR A 22 -5.37 -1.48 -15.63
N ARG A 23 -6.16 -2.54 -15.85
CA ARG A 23 -5.87 -3.84 -15.25
C ARG A 23 -4.55 -4.38 -15.83
N TYR A 24 -3.59 -4.65 -14.95
CA TYR A 24 -2.25 -5.15 -15.33
C TYR A 24 -2.00 -6.59 -14.85
N TRP A 25 -3.04 -7.29 -14.43
CA TRP A 25 -3.00 -8.68 -13.99
C TRP A 25 -4.00 -9.53 -14.80
N PRO A 26 -3.81 -10.86 -14.89
CA PRO A 26 -4.63 -11.74 -15.72
C PRO A 26 -6.13 -11.59 -15.45
N GLU A 27 -6.96 -11.62 -16.49
CA GLU A 27 -8.43 -11.72 -16.36
C GLU A 27 -8.88 -13.15 -16.06
N GLU A 28 -8.22 -14.12 -16.70
CA GLU A 28 -8.36 -15.56 -16.47
C GLU A 28 -7.27 -16.06 -15.50
N ASP A 29 -6.89 -17.34 -15.61
CA ASP A 29 -5.93 -17.98 -14.71
C ASP A 29 -4.49 -17.52 -14.93
N GLU A 30 -4.09 -17.21 -16.17
CA GLU A 30 -2.69 -16.92 -16.52
C GLU A 30 -2.58 -15.88 -17.64
N ALA A 31 -1.50 -15.09 -17.63
CA ALA A 31 -1.15 -14.21 -18.76
C ALA A 31 0.36 -14.03 -18.90
N ASN A 32 0.81 -13.79 -20.14
CA ASN A 32 2.19 -13.44 -20.45
C ASN A 32 2.32 -11.94 -20.72
N TYR A 33 3.27 -11.31 -20.04
CA TYR A 33 3.67 -9.92 -20.21
C TYR A 33 5.12 -9.91 -20.69
N ASP A 34 5.31 -9.97 -22.00
CA ASP A 34 6.62 -10.18 -22.63
C ASP A 34 7.30 -11.46 -22.10
N HIS A 35 8.42 -11.34 -21.40
CA HIS A 35 9.18 -12.47 -20.83
C HIS A 35 8.75 -12.84 -19.40
N ILE A 36 7.69 -12.20 -18.87
CA ILE A 36 7.15 -12.45 -17.53
C ILE A 36 5.83 -13.20 -17.64
N HIS A 37 5.77 -14.38 -17.04
CA HIS A 37 4.55 -15.16 -16.91
C HIS A 37 3.91 -14.90 -15.54
N VAL A 38 2.62 -14.58 -15.51
CA VAL A 38 1.86 -14.29 -14.28
C VAL A 38 0.68 -15.24 -14.17
N ARG A 39 0.63 -15.98 -13.08
CA ARG A 39 -0.45 -16.89 -12.73
C ARG A 39 -1.28 -16.35 -11.57
N TYR A 40 -2.58 -16.25 -11.77
CA TYR A 40 -3.58 -15.92 -10.78
C TYR A 40 -3.83 -17.14 -9.87
N ILE A 41 -3.71 -16.96 -8.56
CA ILE A 41 -3.88 -18.06 -7.60
C ILE A 41 -5.25 -17.98 -6.94
N ASN A 42 -5.54 -16.86 -6.29
CA ASN A 42 -6.80 -16.64 -5.60
C ASN A 42 -7.07 -15.15 -5.40
N ALA A 43 -8.29 -14.84 -4.95
CA ALA A 43 -8.60 -13.57 -4.33
C ALA A 43 -9.49 -13.74 -3.11
N GLU A 44 -9.34 -12.81 -2.18
CA GLU A 44 -10.19 -12.65 -1.01
C GLU A 44 -10.71 -11.21 -0.98
N THR A 45 -12.02 -11.05 -0.85
CA THR A 45 -12.66 -9.75 -0.65
C THR A 45 -12.76 -9.47 0.84
N CYS A 46 -12.00 -8.49 1.31
CA CYS A 46 -12.09 -7.94 2.66
C CYS A 46 -13.02 -6.71 2.66
N PRO A 47 -13.48 -6.22 3.83
CA PRO A 47 -14.42 -5.10 3.89
C PRO A 47 -13.95 -3.82 3.18
N TYR A 48 -12.64 -3.55 3.17
CA TYR A 48 -12.08 -2.30 2.61
C TYR A 48 -11.16 -2.50 1.40
N TYR A 49 -10.76 -3.73 1.10
CA TYR A 49 -9.79 -4.02 0.04
C TYR A 49 -9.99 -5.43 -0.52
N THR A 50 -9.52 -5.67 -1.74
CA THR A 50 -9.39 -7.01 -2.30
C THR A 50 -7.93 -7.44 -2.23
N ARG A 51 -7.68 -8.63 -1.67
CA ARG A 51 -6.39 -9.30 -1.75
C ARG A 51 -6.38 -10.25 -2.93
N ARG A 52 -5.30 -10.25 -3.70
CA ARG A 52 -5.02 -11.23 -4.75
C ARG A 52 -3.65 -11.83 -4.56
N GLU A 53 -3.50 -13.10 -4.88
CA GLU A 53 -2.22 -13.80 -4.85
C GLU A 53 -1.83 -14.20 -6.27
N PHE A 54 -0.57 -13.91 -6.61
CA PHE A 54 0.02 -14.20 -7.91
C PHE A 54 1.29 -15.02 -7.74
N ILE A 55 1.58 -15.85 -8.74
CA ILE A 55 2.91 -16.42 -8.96
C ILE A 55 3.47 -15.80 -10.23
N ILE A 56 4.61 -15.13 -10.10
CA ILE A 56 5.31 -14.47 -11.18
C ILE A 56 6.56 -15.27 -11.50
N LYS A 57 6.74 -15.61 -12.78
CA LYS A 57 7.89 -16.34 -13.27
C LYS A 57 8.57 -15.54 -14.38
N SER A 58 9.86 -15.25 -14.19
CA SER A 58 10.72 -14.69 -15.23
C SER A 58 11.50 -15.80 -15.92
N ARG A 59 11.97 -15.56 -17.16
CA ARG A 59 12.68 -16.53 -17.99
C ARG A 59 13.78 -17.30 -17.26
N ASP A 60 14.56 -16.59 -16.43
CA ASP A 60 15.73 -17.11 -15.73
C ASP A 60 15.59 -17.04 -14.20
N GLY A 61 14.37 -16.73 -13.70
CA GLY A 61 14.10 -16.51 -12.28
C GLY A 61 13.31 -17.64 -11.63
N GLU A 62 13.40 -17.73 -10.30
CA GLU A 62 12.53 -18.58 -9.51
C GLU A 62 11.09 -18.05 -9.47
N ASP A 63 10.15 -18.95 -9.18
CA ASP A 63 8.75 -18.60 -8.98
C ASP A 63 8.61 -17.66 -7.78
N GLN A 64 8.21 -16.41 -8.04
CA GLN A 64 8.03 -15.38 -7.03
C GLN A 64 6.56 -15.26 -6.65
N LYS A 65 6.24 -15.44 -5.37
CA LYS A 65 4.90 -15.15 -4.83
C LYS A 65 4.73 -13.65 -4.64
N VAL A 66 3.65 -13.09 -5.19
CA VAL A 66 3.31 -11.67 -5.07
C VAL A 66 1.90 -11.52 -4.54
N VAL A 67 1.76 -10.71 -3.48
CA VAL A 67 0.46 -10.32 -2.92
C VAL A 67 0.09 -8.96 -3.46
N HIS A 68 -1.12 -8.83 -4.00
CA HIS A 68 -1.66 -7.57 -4.49
C HIS A 68 -2.86 -7.14 -3.65
N LEU A 69 -2.80 -5.93 -3.11
CA LEU A 69 -3.79 -5.34 -2.22
C LEU A 69 -4.43 -4.14 -2.91
N GLN A 70 -5.69 -4.25 -3.29
CA GLN A 70 -6.44 -3.16 -3.91
C GLN A 70 -7.41 -2.53 -2.92
N TYR A 71 -7.15 -1.28 -2.53
CA TYR A 71 -8.00 -0.55 -1.60
C TYR A 71 -9.23 0.07 -2.30
N HIS A 72 -10.40 -0.09 -1.68
CA HIS A 72 -11.69 0.36 -2.21
C HIS A 72 -12.36 1.45 -1.37
N GLY A 73 -11.78 1.82 -0.22
CA GLY A 73 -12.37 2.81 0.70
C GLY A 73 -12.07 4.27 0.36
N TRP A 74 -11.57 4.58 -0.84
CA TRP A 74 -11.27 5.96 -1.21
C TRP A 74 -12.54 6.69 -1.66
N PRO A 75 -12.76 7.96 -1.26
CA PRO A 75 -13.84 8.76 -1.81
C PRO A 75 -13.77 8.88 -3.34
N THR A 76 -14.95 8.98 -3.96
CA THR A 76 -15.08 9.20 -5.42
C THR A 76 -14.83 10.65 -5.81
N VAL A 77 -14.98 11.59 -4.88
CA VAL A 77 -14.69 13.01 -5.08
C VAL A 77 -13.18 13.25 -5.06
N ASP A 78 -12.67 13.91 -6.09
CA ASP A 78 -11.25 14.19 -6.22
C ASP A 78 -10.74 15.13 -5.11
N GLY A 79 -9.55 14.83 -4.58
CA GLY A 79 -8.93 15.59 -3.51
C GLY A 79 -9.42 15.26 -2.09
N GLU A 80 -10.53 14.52 -1.97
CA GLU A 80 -11.01 14.05 -0.67
C GLU A 80 -10.20 12.87 -0.13
N VAL A 81 -10.21 12.76 1.19
CA VAL A 81 -9.56 11.71 1.97
C VAL A 81 -10.62 10.85 2.67
N PRO A 82 -10.37 9.55 2.93
CA PRO A 82 -11.33 8.71 3.62
C PRO A 82 -11.75 9.28 4.99
N GLU A 83 -13.05 9.30 5.27
CA GLU A 83 -13.55 9.65 6.61
C GLU A 83 -13.23 8.55 7.62
N VAL A 84 -13.26 7.28 7.22
CA VAL A 84 -12.90 6.16 8.10
C VAL A 84 -11.46 5.73 7.84
N THR A 85 -10.61 5.74 8.88
CA THR A 85 -9.18 5.41 8.78
C THR A 85 -8.90 3.91 8.84
N ARG A 86 -9.84 3.13 9.40
CA ARG A 86 -9.70 1.68 9.69
C ARG A 86 -9.21 0.88 8.48
N GLY A 87 -9.76 1.12 7.30
CA GLY A 87 -9.38 0.37 6.10
C GLY A 87 -7.92 0.57 5.69
N LEU A 88 -7.38 1.79 5.81
CA LEU A 88 -5.97 2.05 5.52
C LEU A 88 -5.05 1.51 6.61
N ILE A 89 -5.48 1.54 7.87
CA ILE A 89 -4.78 0.92 9.00
C ILE A 89 -4.63 -0.60 8.78
N GLU A 90 -5.73 -1.30 8.50
CA GLU A 90 -5.72 -2.75 8.23
C GLU A 90 -4.85 -3.09 7.02
N LEU A 91 -4.87 -2.25 5.98
CA LEU A 91 -4.03 -2.42 4.79
C LEU A 91 -2.54 -2.29 5.13
N VAL A 92 -2.17 -1.31 5.96
CA VAL A 92 -0.78 -1.11 6.43
C VAL A 92 -0.33 -2.33 7.23
N ASP A 93 -1.10 -2.77 8.23
CA ASP A 93 -0.72 -3.92 9.05
C ASP A 93 -0.54 -5.19 8.22
N TYR A 94 -1.47 -5.46 7.31
CA TYR A 94 -1.38 -6.63 6.44
C TYR A 94 -0.14 -6.55 5.54
N SER A 95 0.08 -5.41 4.89
CA SER A 95 1.21 -5.21 3.99
C SER A 95 2.56 -5.36 4.69
N GLN A 96 2.70 -4.82 5.91
CA GLN A 96 3.91 -4.95 6.73
C GLN A 96 4.11 -6.40 7.19
N ALA A 97 3.04 -7.09 7.59
CA ALA A 97 3.12 -8.50 7.99
C ALA A 97 3.60 -9.40 6.84
N MET A 98 3.16 -9.13 5.61
CA MET A 98 3.63 -9.86 4.42
C MET A 98 5.11 -9.61 4.13
N LEU A 99 5.57 -8.37 4.27
CA LEU A 99 7.00 -8.03 4.10
C LEU A 99 7.90 -8.79 5.08
N VAL A 100 7.46 -8.98 6.33
CA VAL A 100 8.21 -9.76 7.33
C VAL A 100 8.25 -11.24 6.97
N ARG A 101 7.11 -11.82 6.55
CA ARG A 101 6.96 -13.25 6.25
C ARG A 101 7.77 -13.72 5.03
N ASN A 102 7.92 -12.88 4.01
CA ASN A 102 8.49 -13.27 2.72
C ASN A 102 10.03 -13.06 2.62
N SER A 103 10.76 -12.93 3.73
CA SER A 103 12.07 -12.23 3.73
C SER A 103 13.32 -13.02 3.25
N CYS A 104 13.97 -12.44 2.23
CA CYS A 104 15.42 -12.15 2.17
C CYS A 104 15.69 -10.66 1.87
N THR A 105 14.80 -9.97 1.14
CA THR A 105 14.75 -8.49 1.00
C THR A 105 13.30 -8.00 0.93
N PRO A 106 12.76 -7.31 1.96
CA PRO A 106 11.38 -6.84 1.94
C PRO A 106 11.25 -5.67 0.98
N SER A 107 10.52 -5.86 -0.13
CA SER A 107 10.22 -4.80 -1.08
C SER A 107 8.73 -4.76 -1.46
N MET A 108 8.19 -3.54 -1.48
CA MET A 108 6.79 -3.23 -1.78
C MET A 108 6.72 -2.16 -2.86
N VAL A 109 5.75 -2.27 -3.75
CA VAL A 109 5.36 -1.20 -4.67
C VAL A 109 4.01 -0.65 -4.23
N VAL A 110 3.91 0.69 -4.18
CA VAL A 110 2.67 1.40 -3.89
C VAL A 110 2.36 2.29 -5.07
N HIS A 111 1.15 2.21 -5.61
CA HIS A 111 0.72 3.08 -6.69
C HIS A 111 -0.74 3.54 -6.52
N CYS A 112 -1.06 4.64 -7.18
CA CYS A 112 -2.43 5.12 -7.42
C CYS A 112 -2.53 5.51 -8.90
N ASN A 113 -3.21 6.61 -9.23
CA ASN A 113 -3.26 7.11 -10.61
C ASN A 113 -1.93 7.77 -11.02
N LEU A 114 -1.42 8.73 -10.23
CA LEU A 114 -0.18 9.47 -10.51
C LEU A 114 1.01 9.01 -9.64
N GLY A 115 0.74 8.14 -8.66
CA GLY A 115 1.72 7.71 -7.67
C GLY A 115 2.18 8.85 -6.75
N SER A 116 1.33 9.85 -6.52
CA SER A 116 1.59 10.96 -5.60
C SER A 116 0.63 10.95 -4.42
N ASP A 117 -0.64 11.28 -4.65
CA ASP A 117 -1.58 11.72 -3.62
C ASP A 117 -1.89 10.60 -2.63
N ARG A 118 -2.67 9.61 -3.09
CA ARG A 118 -3.11 8.46 -2.28
C ARG A 118 -1.93 7.63 -1.79
N SER A 119 -0.94 7.43 -2.66
CA SER A 119 0.29 6.69 -2.35
C SER A 119 1.08 7.35 -1.22
N SER A 120 1.19 8.67 -1.19
CA SER A 120 1.91 9.37 -0.13
C SER A 120 1.28 9.18 1.24
N MET A 121 -0.04 9.14 1.32
CA MET A 121 -0.75 8.90 2.58
C MET A 121 -0.50 7.49 3.11
N PHE A 122 -0.59 6.49 2.24
CA PHE A 122 -0.31 5.10 2.63
C PHE A 122 1.14 4.92 3.08
N VAL A 123 2.11 5.44 2.30
CA VAL A 123 3.54 5.33 2.65
C VAL A 123 3.83 6.10 3.94
N GLY A 124 3.29 7.31 4.10
CA GLY A 124 3.43 8.11 5.31
C GLY A 124 2.88 7.40 6.54
N LEU A 125 1.66 6.86 6.45
CA LEU A 125 1.05 6.10 7.53
C LEU A 125 1.86 4.84 7.87
N SER A 126 2.37 4.11 6.87
CA SER A 126 3.21 2.93 7.09
C SER A 126 4.47 3.25 7.88
N ILE A 127 5.15 4.37 7.55
CA ILE A 127 6.32 4.85 8.29
C ILE A 127 5.93 5.25 9.71
N LEU A 128 4.84 6.00 9.89
CA LEU A 128 4.37 6.44 11.20
C LEU A 128 3.99 5.26 12.11
N VAL A 129 3.31 4.26 11.57
CA VAL A 129 2.98 3.01 12.27
C VAL A 129 4.26 2.29 12.70
N GLN A 130 5.27 2.23 11.83
CA GLN A 130 6.55 1.62 12.19
C GLN A 130 7.27 2.42 13.29
N GLN A 131 7.30 3.76 13.22
CA GLN A 131 7.84 4.62 14.27
C GLN A 131 7.11 4.41 15.60
N LEU A 132 5.78 4.35 15.59
CA LEU A 132 4.99 4.14 16.78
C LEU A 132 5.25 2.77 17.42
N LYS A 133 5.34 1.70 16.60
CA LYS A 133 5.64 0.34 17.07
C LYS A 133 7.05 0.22 17.67
N THR A 134 8.03 0.91 17.10
CA THR A 134 9.45 0.73 17.46
C THR A 134 9.98 1.77 18.45
N GLU A 135 9.58 3.03 18.30
CA GLU A 135 10.10 4.16 19.07
C GLU A 135 9.07 4.71 20.07
N ARG A 136 7.81 4.25 20.05
CA ARG A 136 6.70 4.77 20.88
C ARG A 136 6.45 6.27 20.71
N ARG A 137 6.87 6.83 19.58
CA ARG A 137 6.67 8.23 19.19
C ARG A 137 6.49 8.33 17.69
N VAL A 138 5.90 9.42 17.23
CA VAL A 138 5.63 9.68 15.82
C VAL A 138 5.97 11.13 15.47
N ASP A 139 6.48 11.36 14.27
CA ASP A 139 6.78 12.70 13.76
C ASP A 139 6.23 12.86 12.34
N VAL A 140 4.95 13.28 12.26
CA VAL A 140 4.23 13.48 11.00
C VAL A 140 4.91 14.54 10.13
N PHE A 141 5.48 15.59 10.73
CA PHE A 141 6.15 16.66 10.01
C PHE A 141 7.42 16.15 9.32
N THR A 142 8.29 15.47 10.05
CA THR A 142 9.54 14.94 9.51
C THR A 142 9.28 13.86 8.47
N VAL A 143 8.31 12.97 8.68
CA VAL A 143 7.90 11.98 7.68
C VAL A 143 7.44 12.66 6.40
N THR A 144 6.55 13.65 6.51
CA THR A 144 6.04 14.39 5.34
C THR A 144 7.17 15.11 4.60
N ARG A 145 8.07 15.79 5.33
CA ARG A 145 9.23 16.46 4.74
C ARG A 145 10.15 15.48 4.00
N LYS A 146 10.37 14.29 4.57
CA LYS A 146 11.19 13.23 3.95
C LYS A 146 10.51 12.66 2.70
N LEU A 147 9.20 12.44 2.72
CA LEU A 147 8.47 12.00 1.52
C LEU A 147 8.65 12.98 0.37
N ARG A 148 8.45 14.28 0.64
CA ARG A 148 8.60 15.35 -0.36
C ARG A 148 10.02 15.47 -0.92
N SER A 149 11.06 15.01 -0.21
CA SER A 149 12.43 15.01 -0.74
C SER A 149 12.73 13.84 -1.67
N GLN A 150 11.94 12.76 -1.63
CA GLN A 150 12.12 11.58 -2.47
C GLN A 150 11.31 11.63 -3.76
N ARG A 151 10.12 12.26 -3.73
CA ARG A 151 9.24 12.41 -4.89
C ARG A 151 8.43 13.70 -4.77
N GLN A 152 8.23 14.36 -5.91
CA GLN A 152 7.44 15.60 -5.97
C GLN A 152 5.96 15.33 -5.67
N ALA A 153 5.26 16.36 -5.20
CA ALA A 153 3.80 16.37 -4.95
C ALA A 153 3.29 15.33 -3.93
N LEU A 154 4.14 14.82 -3.02
CA LEU A 154 3.67 13.96 -1.92
C LEU A 154 3.08 14.80 -0.77
N VAL A 155 1.92 14.35 -0.25
CA VAL A 155 1.13 15.02 0.80
C VAL A 155 0.95 16.50 0.48
N ASN A 156 0.20 16.81 -0.57
CA ASN A 156 0.14 18.16 -1.14
C ASN A 156 -1.08 18.98 -0.68
N SER A 157 -1.96 18.41 0.15
CA SER A 157 -3.12 19.13 0.70
C SER A 157 -3.18 19.05 2.23
N PHE A 158 -3.84 20.03 2.84
CA PHE A 158 -4.11 20.03 4.28
C PHE A 158 -4.89 18.78 4.71
N ALA A 159 -5.90 18.38 3.93
CA ALA A 159 -6.71 17.20 4.24
C ALA A 159 -5.88 15.90 4.30
N GLN A 160 -4.88 15.74 3.41
CA GLN A 160 -3.96 14.60 3.45
C GLN A 160 -3.08 14.62 4.70
N TYR A 161 -2.60 15.80 5.08
CA TYR A 161 -1.75 15.97 6.26
C TYR A 161 -2.53 15.75 7.57
N GLU A 162 -3.72 16.34 7.68
CA GLU A 162 -4.67 16.10 8.78
C GLU A 162 -5.03 14.63 8.89
N PHE A 163 -5.32 13.95 7.77
CA PHE A 163 -5.62 12.53 7.75
C PHE A 163 -4.49 11.70 8.37
N LEU A 164 -3.22 12.02 8.10
CA LEU A 164 -2.09 11.29 8.69
C LEU A 164 -2.08 11.39 10.22
N HIS A 165 -2.39 12.57 10.77
CA HIS A 165 -2.55 12.75 12.22
C HIS A 165 -3.73 11.93 12.76
N ARG A 166 -4.89 12.01 12.11
CA ARG A 166 -6.09 11.29 12.52
C ARG A 166 -5.90 9.76 12.45
N ALA A 167 -5.28 9.27 11.39
CA ALA A 167 -5.04 7.85 11.20
C ALA A 167 -4.05 7.28 12.21
N ILE A 168 -2.99 8.01 12.58
CA ILE A 168 -2.02 7.50 13.55
C ILE A 168 -2.56 7.51 14.99
N VAL A 169 -3.43 8.47 15.34
CA VAL A 169 -4.16 8.45 16.63
C VAL A 169 -5.09 7.25 16.70
N ASN A 170 -5.94 7.06 15.69
CA ASN A 170 -6.85 5.91 15.64
C ASN A 170 -6.08 4.58 15.65
N TYR A 171 -4.90 4.53 15.03
CA TYR A 171 -4.03 3.36 15.11
C TYR A 171 -3.58 3.07 16.54
N ALA A 172 -3.13 4.10 17.27
CA ALA A 172 -2.69 3.93 18.66
C ALA A 172 -3.83 3.43 19.56
N GLU A 173 -5.04 3.96 19.38
CA GLU A 173 -6.25 3.55 20.12
C GLU A 173 -6.64 2.10 19.81
N LEU A 174 -6.69 1.72 18.53
CA LEU A 174 -7.05 0.36 18.10
C LEU A 174 -6.09 -0.72 18.61
N HIS A 175 -4.84 -0.36 18.88
CA HIS A 175 -3.80 -1.28 19.34
C HIS A 175 -3.43 -1.09 20.82
N GLU A 176 -4.24 -0.34 21.59
CA GLU A 176 -4.05 -0.08 23.03
C GLU A 176 -2.64 0.47 23.36
N LEU A 177 -2.06 1.25 22.45
CA LEU A 177 -0.70 1.80 22.60
C LEU A 177 -0.67 3.13 23.35
N SER A 178 -1.83 3.69 23.72
CA SER A 178 -1.98 4.98 24.41
C SER A 178 -1.85 4.90 25.94
N ASP A 179 -2.03 3.73 26.55
CA ASP A 179 -2.34 3.62 27.98
C ASP A 179 -1.16 3.17 28.86
N SER A 180 0.08 3.39 28.41
CA SER A 180 1.29 3.06 29.18
C SER A 180 2.00 4.30 29.71
N SER A 181 1.27 5.13 30.47
CA SER A 181 1.79 6.26 31.25
C SER A 181 1.55 6.07 32.75
#